data_AF-A0A8T5E5P9-F1
#
_entry.id   AF-A0A8T5E5P9-F1
#
_cell.length_a   1.000
_cell.length_b   1.000
_cell.length_c   1.000
_cell.angle_alpha   90.00
_cell.angle_beta   90.00
_cell.angle_gamma   90.00
#
_symmetry.space_group_name_H-M   'P 1'
#
loop_
_entity.id
_entity.type
_entity.pdbx_description
1 polymer ?
#
loop_
_entity_poly.entity_id
_entity_poly.type
_entity_poly.pdbx_seq_one_letter_code
_entity_poly.pdbx_strand_id
1 'polypeptide(L)' 'KVVIRFLGGVDEIIGADLERYGPFKVEDIATIPYENAQALIAKKIAIKVRWED' A
#
# COMPACT_ATOMS: atom_id res chain seq x y z
N LYS A 1 -5.87 -3.37 -8.59
CA LYS A 1 -4.70 -2.81 -7.88
C LYS A 1 -4.94 -1.32 -7.61
N VAL A 2 -4.32 -0.72 -6.59
CA VAL A 2 -4.50 0.68 -6.17
C VAL A 2 -3.16 1.30 -5.81
N VAL A 3 -2.96 2.57 -6.18
CA VAL A 3 -1.79 3.36 -5.77
C VAL A 3 -2.03 3.94 -4.38
N ILE A 4 -1.11 3.64 -3.45
CA ILE A 4 -1.13 4.17 -2.09
C ILE A 4 0.23 4.77 -1.72
N ARG A 5 0.21 5.71 -0.78
CA ARG A 5 1.39 6.26 -0.11
C ARG A 5 1.43 5.74 1.33
N PHE A 6 2.55 5.19 1.76
CA PHE A 6 2.71 4.64 3.10
C PHE A 6 2.95 5.76 4.12
N LEU A 7 2.21 5.73 5.23
CA LEU A 7 2.38 6.67 6.35
C LEU A 7 3.34 6.14 7.43
N GLY A 8 3.66 4.85 7.37
CA GLY A 8 4.50 4.11 8.31
C GLY A 8 5.36 3.08 7.57
N GLY A 9 6.42 2.59 8.21
CA GLY A 9 7.18 1.45 7.68
C GLY A 9 6.33 0.17 7.67
N VAL A 10 6.42 -0.61 6.60
CA VAL A 10 5.72 -1.89 6.44
C VAL A 10 6.72 -2.92 5.95
N ASP A 11 6.83 -4.04 6.67
CA ASP A 11 7.68 -5.17 6.24
C ASP A 11 7.16 -5.78 4.94
N GLU A 12 7.91 -6.70 4.35
CA GLU A 12 7.45 -7.43 3.17
C GLU A 12 6.14 -8.16 3.46
N ILE A 13 5.17 -8.06 2.56
CA ILE A 13 3.87 -8.75 2.64
C ILE A 13 3.62 -9.60 1.41
N ILE A 14 2.80 -10.65 1.58
CA ILE A 14 2.22 -11.40 0.47
C ILE A 14 0.87 -10.77 0.10
N GLY A 15 0.72 -10.38 -1.16
CA GLY A 15 -0.51 -9.84 -1.72
C GLY A 15 -1.59 -10.91 -1.88
N ALA A 16 -2.84 -10.49 -2.06
CA ALA A 16 -3.94 -11.38 -2.40
C ALA A 16 -3.74 -12.12 -3.74
N ASP A 17 -2.85 -11.61 -4.60
CA ASP A 17 -2.40 -12.22 -5.85
C ASP A 17 -1.21 -13.18 -5.68
N LEU A 18 -0.80 -13.47 -4.45
CA LEU A 18 0.34 -14.31 -4.08
C LEU A 18 1.72 -13.74 -4.49
N GLU A 19 1.80 -12.46 -4.85
CA GLU A 19 3.07 -11.77 -5.11
C GLU A 19 3.63 -11.13 -3.83
N ARG A 20 4.96 -10.93 -3.76
CA ARG A 20 5.63 -10.22 -2.67
C ARG A 20 5.63 -8.71 -2.92
N TYR A 21 5.39 -7.93 -1.88
CA TYR A 21 5.39 -6.48 -1.92
C TYR A 21 6.20 -5.90 -0.75
N GLY A 22 7.07 -4.94 -1.04
CA GLY A 22 7.88 -4.24 -0.04
C GLY A 22 9.24 -4.90 0.19
N PRO A 23 9.89 -4.65 1.36
CA PRO A 23 9.43 -3.76 2.43
C PRO A 23 9.29 -2.30 1.98
N PHE A 24 8.39 -1.55 2.62
CA PHE A 24 8.09 -0.15 2.32
C PHE A 24 8.52 0.76 3.48
N LYS A 25 9.08 1.91 3.12
CA LYS A 25 9.40 3.00 4.04
C LYS A 25 8.28 4.03 4.08
N VAL A 26 8.33 4.89 5.09
CA VAL A 26 7.44 6.07 5.18
C VAL A 26 7.59 6.91 3.92
N GLU A 27 6.46 7.38 3.38
CA GLU A 27 6.35 8.13 2.12
C GLU A 27 6.55 7.33 0.82
N ASP A 28 6.92 6.05 0.87
CA ASP A 28 6.97 5.24 -0.35
C ASP A 28 5.60 5.20 -1.02
N ILE A 29 5.60 5.11 -2.35
CA ILE A 29 4.39 4.98 -3.17
C ILE A 29 4.45 3.64 -3.89
N ALA A 30 3.41 2.83 -3.76
CA ALA A 30 3.33 1.55 -4.45
C ALA A 30 1.93 1.26 -4.98
N THR A 31 1.89 0.38 -5.98
CA THR A 31 0.65 -0.19 -6.51
C THR A 31 0.51 -1.61 -6.01
N ILE A 32 -0.49 -1.86 -5.17
CA ILE A 32 -0.72 -3.19 -4.56
C ILE A 32 -2.17 -3.66 -4.79
N PRO A 33 -2.54 -4.92 -4.51
CA PRO A 33 -3.92 -5.40 -4.64
C PRO A 33 -4.90 -4.58 -3.78
N TYR A 34 -6.16 -4.53 -4.22
CA TYR A 34 -7.15 -3.63 -3.62
C TYR A 34 -7.42 -3.99 -2.15
N GLU A 35 -7.52 -5.29 -1.87
CA GLU A 35 -7.80 -5.86 -0.55
C GLU A 35 -6.68 -5.51 0.44
N ASN A 36 -5.42 -5.67 0.02
CA ASN A 36 -4.25 -5.29 0.81
C ASN A 36 -4.23 -3.77 1.05
N ALA A 37 -4.46 -2.96 0.01
CA ALA A 37 -4.50 -1.50 0.14
C ALA A 37 -5.60 -1.04 1.11
N GLN A 38 -6.81 -1.60 1.02
CA GLN A 38 -7.91 -1.30 1.94
C GLN A 38 -7.55 -1.64 3.38
N ALA A 39 -6.93 -2.80 3.63
CA ALA A 39 -6.51 -3.18 4.97
C ALA A 39 -5.49 -2.19 5.56
N LEU A 40 -4.51 -1.74 4.76
CA LEU A 40 -3.52 -0.75 5.21
C LEU A 40 -4.15 0.64 5.46
N ILE A 41 -5.08 1.06 4.60
CA ILE A 41 -5.80 2.33 4.76
C ILE A 41 -6.71 2.30 6.00
N ALA A 42 -7.44 1.21 6.21
CA ALA A 42 -8.31 1.03 7.39
C ALA A 42 -7.51 1.06 8.70
N LYS A 43 -6.28 0.55 8.68
CA LYS A 43 -5.32 0.63 9.79
C LYS A 43 -4.62 1.98 9.92
N LYS A 44 -4.91 2.95 9.05
CA LYS A 44 -4.28 4.29 9.00
C LYS A 44 -2.76 4.27 8.84
N ILE A 45 -2.21 3.24 8.18
CA ILE A 45 -0.77 3.14 7.87
C ILE A 45 -0.45 3.44 6.41
N ALA A 46 -1.46 3.68 5.57
CA ALA A 46 -1.32 4.19 4.21
C ALA A 46 -2.52 5.05 3.82
N ILE A 47 -2.36 5.86 2.76
CA ILE A 47 -3.45 6.63 2.14
C ILE A 47 -3.51 6.36 0.64
N LYS A 48 -4.71 6.43 0.06
CA LYS A 48 -4.87 6.34 -1.40
C LYS A 48 -4.34 7.61 -2.06
N VAL A 49 -3.53 7.44 -3.11
CA VAL A 49 -3.10 8.55 -3.97
C VAL A 49 -4.19 8.81 -5.01
N ARG A 50 -4.63 10.06 -5.13
CA ARG A 50 -5.46 10.54 -6.24
C ARG A 50 -4.59 11.44 -7.10
N TRP A 51 -4.68 11.24 -8.41
CA TRP A 51 -4.12 12.18 -9.38
C TRP A 51 -5.28 13.09 -9.78
N GLU A 52 -5.08 14.39 -9.66
CA GLU A 52 -5.99 15.39 -10.22
C GLU A 52 -5.26 15.97 -11.44
N ASP A 53 -5.92 15.93 -12.60
CA ASP A 53 -5.45 16.56 -13.85
C ASP A 53 -5.48 18.10 -13.76
#